data_AF-A0A2M7RY70-F1
#
_entry.id   AF-A0A2M7RY70-F1
#
_cell.length_a   1.000
_cell.length_b   1.000
_cell.length_c   1.000
_cell.angle_alpha   90.00
_cell.angle_beta   90.00
_cell.angle_gamma   90.00
#
_symmetry.space_group_name_H-M   'P 1'
#
loop_
_entity.id
_entity.type
_entity.pdbx_description
1 polymer ?
#
loop_
_entity_poly.entity_id
_entity_poly.type
_entity_poly.pdbx_seq_one_letter_code
_entity_poly.pdbx_strand_id
1 'polypeptide(L)'
;MSKKKILAIFFTLTAVILIPSVTKAFSVKSGSSVFNPSNQIIEGNLYAAGSTITIEGQVTGDVICAAQTVNISAKVDGDVICAAQTINISGEVLGNVRVAGNFINLSGTVGRNMNAFGSSIILSDKARVGWDLLLAGVQTEMRGEVDGSLHGSVKNLLVAGRVGKNLAIRVDANLDKKDRGTLEITDTGSVAGDVVYTGASEAKLIKEKVSGRIIHNLPESSTNKMFLAFMWGRIYAIFSALLVGLVLLSLWRRKIITLTDKMQTRIGANIGFGAMMMFAPPIAALI
;
A
#
# COMPACT_ATOMS: atom_id res chain seq x y z
N MET A 1 -41.37 -34.78 27.99
CA MET A 1 -39.98 -34.40 28.38
C MET A 1 -40.07 -33.55 29.63
N SER A 2 -39.37 -33.87 30.73
CA SER A 2 -39.54 -33.12 31.99
C SER A 2 -39.05 -31.67 31.83
N LYS A 3 -39.69 -30.70 32.49
CA LYS A 3 -39.32 -29.27 32.42
C LYS A 3 -37.83 -29.04 32.71
N LYS A 4 -37.22 -29.87 33.56
CA LYS A 4 -35.78 -29.85 33.86
C LYS A 4 -34.89 -30.23 32.67
N LYS A 5 -35.33 -31.17 31.82
CA LYS A 5 -34.60 -31.55 30.59
C LYS A 5 -34.67 -30.47 29.51
N ILE A 6 -35.82 -29.80 29.36
CA ILE A 6 -35.97 -28.67 28.43
C ILE A 6 -35.10 -27.49 28.88
N LEU A 7 -35.10 -27.17 30.17
CA LEU A 7 -34.28 -26.09 30.72
C LEU A 7 -32.79 -26.39 30.60
N ALA A 8 -32.37 -27.65 30.83
CA ALA A 8 -30.99 -28.07 30.67
C ALA A 8 -30.53 -28.00 29.20
N ILE A 9 -31.37 -28.45 28.24
CA ILE A 9 -31.07 -28.35 26.81
C ILE A 9 -30.96 -26.88 26.38
N PHE A 10 -31.87 -26.02 26.85
CA PHE A 10 -31.82 -24.60 26.56
C PHE A 10 -30.53 -23.99 27.12
N PHE A 11 -30.18 -24.28 28.37
CA PHE A 11 -28.96 -23.78 29.01
C PHE A 11 -27.66 -24.26 28.32
N THR A 12 -27.61 -25.51 27.85
CA THR A 12 -26.47 -25.99 27.05
C THR A 12 -26.42 -25.37 25.66
N LEU A 13 -27.56 -25.08 25.03
CA LEU A 13 -27.60 -24.43 23.72
C LEU A 13 -27.15 -22.97 23.81
N THR A 14 -27.55 -22.24 24.87
CA THR A 14 -27.08 -20.87 25.12
C THR A 14 -25.60 -20.82 25.48
N ALA A 15 -25.10 -21.82 26.23
CA ALA A 15 -23.68 -21.92 26.58
C ALA A 15 -22.78 -22.15 25.36
N VAL A 16 -23.26 -22.84 24.32
CA VAL A 16 -22.53 -23.04 23.05
C VAL A 16 -22.50 -21.75 22.20
N ILE A 17 -23.52 -20.90 22.29
CA ILE A 17 -23.58 -19.60 21.58
C ILE A 17 -22.70 -18.53 22.27
N LEU A 18 -22.45 -18.67 23.56
CA LEU A 18 -21.66 -17.73 24.37
C LEU A 18 -20.15 -17.99 24.34
N ILE A 19 -19.66 -18.98 23.58
CA ILE A 19 -18.22 -19.14 23.34
C ILE A 19 -17.83 -18.07 22.32
N PRO A 20 -17.13 -16.99 22.70
CA PRO A 20 -16.66 -16.02 21.73
C PRO A 20 -15.61 -16.77 20.90
N SER A 21 -15.97 -17.14 19.68
CA SER A 21 -15.00 -17.64 18.71
C SER A 21 -14.09 -16.47 18.40
N VAL A 22 -12.96 -16.37 19.09
CA VAL A 22 -11.98 -15.32 18.86
C VAL A 22 -11.25 -15.64 17.55
N THR A 23 -11.96 -15.54 16.43
CA THR A 23 -11.37 -15.60 15.10
C THR A 23 -10.55 -14.33 14.92
N LYS A 24 -9.23 -14.44 15.06
CA LYS A 24 -8.34 -13.33 14.72
C LYS A 24 -8.39 -13.13 13.22
N ALA A 25 -9.14 -12.13 12.76
CA ALA A 25 -9.29 -11.78 11.34
C ALA A 25 -8.01 -11.13 10.73
N PHE A 26 -6.88 -11.23 11.43
CA PHE A 26 -5.59 -10.73 10.96
C PHE A 26 -4.42 -11.51 11.57
N SER A 27 -3.33 -11.61 10.82
CA SER A 27 -2.05 -12.16 11.24
C SER A 27 -0.98 -11.06 11.23
N VAL A 28 -0.35 -10.78 12.38
CA VAL A 28 0.85 -9.92 12.46
C VAL A 28 2.08 -10.80 12.53
N LYS A 29 2.99 -10.67 11.56
CA LYS A 29 4.32 -11.29 11.57
C LYS A 29 5.39 -10.19 11.63
N SER A 30 6.28 -10.24 12.61
CA SER A 30 7.38 -9.29 12.76
C SER A 30 8.67 -10.01 13.12
N GLY A 31 9.78 -9.67 12.46
CA GLY A 31 11.09 -10.28 12.70
C GLY A 31 12.10 -9.84 11.64
N SER A 32 13.34 -10.33 11.70
CA SER A 32 14.34 -10.07 10.66
C SER A 32 13.94 -10.64 9.30
N SER A 33 13.29 -11.81 9.30
CA SER A 33 12.71 -12.45 8.12
C SER A 33 11.30 -12.93 8.42
N VAL A 34 10.34 -12.56 7.57
CA VAL A 34 8.97 -13.07 7.59
C VAL A 34 8.78 -13.98 6.39
N PHE A 35 8.53 -15.27 6.65
CA PHE A 35 8.28 -16.27 5.62
C PHE A 35 6.87 -16.85 5.77
N ASN A 36 6.12 -16.89 4.65
CA ASN A 36 4.88 -17.64 4.53
C ASN A 36 5.03 -18.68 3.41
N PRO A 37 5.29 -19.96 3.74
CA PRO A 37 5.51 -21.00 2.74
C PRO A 37 4.23 -21.30 1.95
N SER A 38 4.41 -21.87 0.75
CA SER A 38 3.31 -22.15 -0.21
C SER A 38 2.19 -23.05 0.31
N ASN A 39 2.48 -23.91 1.29
CA ASN A 39 1.50 -24.81 1.92
C ASN A 39 0.67 -24.16 3.04
N GLN A 40 0.93 -22.89 3.37
CA GLN A 40 0.24 -22.18 4.44
C GLN A 40 -0.72 -21.12 3.88
N ILE A 41 -2.01 -21.30 4.16
CA ILE A 41 -3.01 -20.26 3.90
C ILE A 41 -3.08 -19.33 5.12
N ILE A 42 -3.02 -18.02 4.88
CA ILE A 42 -3.32 -17.01 5.87
C ILE A 42 -4.77 -16.57 5.70
N GLU A 43 -5.58 -16.85 6.73
CA GLU A 43 -6.95 -16.37 6.81
C GLU A 43 -6.98 -14.89 7.23
N GLY A 44 -7.66 -14.05 6.45
CA GLY A 44 -7.77 -12.61 6.65
C GLY A 44 -6.52 -11.83 6.25
N ASN A 45 -6.32 -10.68 6.90
CA ASN A 45 -5.29 -9.71 6.54
C ASN A 45 -3.92 -10.09 7.13
N LEU A 46 -2.86 -9.99 6.32
CA LEU A 46 -1.47 -10.14 6.75
C LEU A 46 -0.83 -8.77 6.95
N TYR A 47 -0.36 -8.51 8.17
CA TYR A 47 0.51 -7.38 8.50
C TYR A 47 1.93 -7.90 8.73
N ALA A 48 2.89 -7.47 7.92
CA ALA A 48 4.25 -7.98 7.96
C ALA A 48 5.30 -6.88 7.99
N ALA A 49 6.27 -6.95 8.91
CA ALA A 49 7.39 -6.03 8.96
C ALA A 49 8.71 -6.76 9.25
N GLY A 50 9.76 -6.47 8.49
CA GLY A 50 11.07 -7.12 8.66
C GLY A 50 12.13 -6.65 7.68
N SER A 51 13.31 -7.28 7.68
CA SER A 51 14.32 -6.99 6.64
C SER A 51 13.92 -7.62 5.31
N THR A 52 13.48 -8.88 5.35
CA THR A 52 12.98 -9.62 4.18
C THR A 52 11.60 -10.20 4.47
N ILE A 53 10.68 -10.05 3.53
CA ILE A 53 9.34 -10.65 3.57
C ILE A 53 9.19 -11.49 2.32
N THR A 54 8.89 -12.78 2.49
CA THR A 54 8.59 -13.70 1.39
C THR A 54 7.25 -14.38 1.66
N ILE A 55 6.29 -14.17 0.75
CA ILE A 55 4.91 -14.67 0.86
C ILE A 55 4.63 -15.56 -0.36
N GLU A 56 4.61 -16.87 -0.15
CA GLU A 56 4.35 -17.89 -1.17
C GLU A 56 2.99 -18.57 -0.99
N GLY A 57 2.53 -18.70 0.25
CA GLY A 57 1.20 -19.25 0.56
C GLY A 57 0.08 -18.21 0.46
N GLN A 58 -1.12 -18.66 0.07
CA GLN A 58 -2.28 -17.80 -0.19
C GLN A 58 -2.63 -16.91 1.01
N VAL A 59 -3.00 -15.65 0.74
CA VAL A 59 -3.58 -14.72 1.71
C VAL A 59 -5.00 -14.38 1.27
N THR A 60 -5.98 -14.69 2.11
CA THR A 60 -7.41 -14.51 1.77
C THR A 60 -7.93 -13.08 1.99
N GLY A 61 -7.15 -12.23 2.67
CA GLY A 61 -7.40 -10.80 2.81
C GLY A 61 -6.29 -9.95 2.20
N ASP A 62 -6.03 -8.81 2.83
CA ASP A 62 -5.03 -7.84 2.37
C ASP A 62 -3.62 -8.16 2.89
N VAL A 63 -2.59 -7.78 2.14
CA VAL A 63 -1.20 -7.80 2.60
C VAL A 63 -0.73 -6.36 2.82
N ILE A 64 -0.47 -6.00 4.08
CA ILE A 64 0.13 -4.72 4.46
C ILE A 64 1.55 -4.98 4.95
N CYS A 65 2.55 -4.44 4.27
CA CYS A 65 3.93 -4.79 4.58
C CYS A 65 4.98 -3.68 4.48
N ALA A 66 6.05 -3.80 5.27
CA ALA A 66 7.19 -2.90 5.21
C ALA A 66 8.51 -3.66 5.41
N ALA A 67 9.44 -3.57 4.45
CA ALA A 67 10.72 -4.27 4.54
C ALA A 67 11.86 -3.64 3.73
N GLN A 68 13.06 -4.24 3.75
CA GLN A 68 14.07 -3.92 2.73
C GLN A 68 13.73 -4.65 1.42
N THR A 69 13.36 -5.92 1.51
CA THR A 69 12.98 -6.75 0.36
C THR A 69 11.63 -7.42 0.60
N VAL A 70 10.73 -7.34 -0.38
CA VAL A 70 9.42 -8.01 -0.38
C VAL A 70 9.32 -8.88 -1.63
N ASN A 71 9.00 -10.16 -1.44
CA ASN A 71 8.72 -11.11 -2.52
C ASN A 71 7.32 -11.70 -2.29
N ILE A 72 6.41 -11.50 -3.25
CA ILE A 72 5.03 -12.01 -3.19
C ILE A 72 4.79 -12.87 -4.42
N SER A 73 4.90 -14.19 -4.26
CA SER A 73 4.53 -15.19 -5.28
C SER A 73 3.17 -15.82 -5.00
N ALA A 74 2.60 -15.58 -3.82
CA ALA A 74 1.30 -16.06 -3.41
C ALA A 74 0.14 -15.43 -4.19
N LYS A 75 -1.00 -16.14 -4.19
CA LYS A 75 -2.30 -15.53 -4.46
C LYS A 75 -2.74 -14.68 -3.27
N VAL A 76 -3.14 -13.43 -3.53
CA VAL A 76 -3.71 -12.50 -2.55
C VAL A 76 -5.11 -12.14 -3.00
N ASP A 77 -6.13 -12.53 -2.23
CA ASP A 77 -7.53 -12.28 -2.61
C ASP A 77 -7.95 -10.83 -2.37
N GLY A 78 -7.25 -10.11 -1.49
CA GLY A 78 -7.45 -8.67 -1.21
C GLY A 78 -6.46 -7.76 -1.94
N ASP A 79 -6.13 -6.64 -1.29
CA ASP A 79 -5.18 -5.64 -1.75
C ASP A 79 -3.74 -5.91 -1.23
N VAL A 80 -2.73 -5.45 -1.96
CA VAL A 80 -1.33 -5.42 -1.50
C VAL A 80 -0.92 -3.97 -1.28
N ILE A 81 -0.50 -3.62 -0.06
CA ILE A 81 -0.01 -2.30 0.32
C ILE A 81 1.36 -2.46 0.97
N CYS A 82 2.43 -2.19 0.21
CA CYS A 82 3.78 -2.46 0.69
C CYS A 82 4.78 -1.34 0.41
N ALA A 83 5.69 -1.11 1.35
CA ALA A 83 6.82 -0.20 1.18
C ALA A 83 8.14 -0.94 1.40
N ALA A 84 9.03 -0.95 0.41
CA ALA A 84 10.34 -1.58 0.55
C ALA A 84 11.39 -1.03 -0.40
N GLN A 85 12.67 -1.33 -0.19
CA GLN A 85 13.71 -0.97 -1.17
C GLN A 85 13.50 -1.75 -2.48
N THR A 86 13.22 -3.05 -2.39
CA THR A 86 12.94 -3.93 -3.53
C THR A 86 11.62 -4.66 -3.31
N ILE A 87 10.73 -4.61 -4.29
CA ILE A 87 9.43 -5.29 -4.29
C ILE A 87 9.31 -6.13 -5.55
N ASN A 88 9.14 -7.44 -5.39
CA ASN A 88 8.85 -8.38 -6.47
C ASN A 88 7.47 -8.99 -6.26
N ILE A 89 6.57 -8.82 -7.22
CA ILE A 89 5.22 -9.40 -7.21
C ILE A 89 5.09 -10.29 -8.44
N SER A 90 5.12 -11.60 -8.24
CA SER A 90 4.95 -12.61 -9.30
C SER A 90 3.63 -13.39 -9.17
N GLY A 91 2.98 -13.32 -8.02
CA GLY A 91 1.68 -13.94 -7.77
C GLY A 91 0.50 -13.17 -8.35
N GLU A 92 -0.70 -13.70 -8.13
CA GLU A 92 -1.97 -13.07 -8.49
C GLU A 92 -2.52 -12.26 -7.31
N VAL A 93 -2.81 -10.97 -7.52
CA VAL A 93 -3.48 -10.10 -6.56
C VAL A 93 -4.85 -9.74 -7.13
N LEU A 94 -5.93 -10.24 -6.53
CA LEU A 94 -7.29 -10.00 -7.05
C LEU A 94 -7.77 -8.55 -6.84
N GLY A 95 -7.25 -7.88 -5.81
CA GLY A 95 -7.52 -6.48 -5.50
C GLY A 95 -6.59 -5.50 -6.20
N ASN A 96 -6.29 -4.41 -5.49
CA ASN A 96 -5.36 -3.36 -5.91
C ASN A 96 -3.96 -3.61 -5.37
N VAL A 97 -2.95 -3.12 -6.08
CA VAL A 97 -1.56 -3.06 -5.60
C VAL A 97 -1.19 -1.60 -5.38
N ARG A 98 -0.72 -1.26 -4.17
CA ARG A 98 -0.20 0.08 -3.82
C ARG A 98 1.18 -0.08 -3.22
N VAL A 99 2.21 0.25 -3.99
CA VAL A 99 3.59 -0.05 -3.62
C VAL A 99 4.50 1.16 -3.75
N ALA A 100 5.44 1.29 -2.82
CA ALA A 100 6.47 2.32 -2.85
C ALA A 100 7.85 1.69 -2.62
N GLY A 101 8.81 1.95 -3.50
CA GLY A 101 10.14 1.38 -3.36
C GLY A 101 11.18 1.91 -4.33
N ASN A 102 12.43 1.45 -4.21
CA ASN A 102 13.47 1.85 -5.15
C ASN A 102 13.37 1.04 -6.45
N PHE A 103 13.16 -0.27 -6.32
CA PHE A 103 12.97 -1.22 -7.42
C PHE A 103 11.65 -1.96 -7.24
N ILE A 104 10.75 -1.85 -8.22
CA ILE A 104 9.46 -2.53 -8.22
C ILE A 104 9.38 -3.36 -9.49
N ASN A 105 9.17 -4.67 -9.32
CA ASN A 105 9.02 -5.61 -10.42
C ASN A 105 7.68 -6.34 -10.29
N LEU A 106 6.82 -6.18 -11.30
CA LEU A 106 5.59 -6.95 -11.44
C LEU A 106 5.77 -7.93 -12.60
N SER A 107 5.54 -9.21 -12.32
CA SER A 107 5.44 -10.27 -13.34
C SER A 107 4.16 -11.11 -13.23
N GLY A 108 3.36 -10.87 -12.19
CA GLY A 108 2.06 -11.50 -11.97
C GLY A 108 0.88 -10.66 -12.45
N THR A 109 -0.31 -11.00 -11.96
CA THR A 109 -1.56 -10.32 -12.32
C THR A 109 -2.09 -9.48 -11.17
N VAL A 110 -2.54 -8.26 -11.49
CA VAL A 110 -3.30 -7.38 -10.59
C VAL A 110 -4.71 -7.25 -11.15
N GLY A 111 -5.71 -7.72 -10.41
CA GLY A 111 -7.09 -7.78 -10.88
C GLY A 111 -7.75 -6.41 -11.05
N ARG A 112 -7.31 -5.40 -10.27
CA ARG A 112 -7.83 -4.02 -10.32
C ARG A 112 -6.73 -3.03 -10.69
N ASN A 113 -6.49 -2.02 -9.84
CA ASN A 113 -5.54 -0.95 -10.11
C ASN A 113 -4.17 -1.24 -9.50
N MET A 114 -3.12 -0.72 -10.13
CA MET A 114 -1.79 -0.68 -9.54
C MET A 114 -1.30 0.75 -9.42
N ASN A 115 -0.90 1.15 -8.22
CA ASN A 115 -0.21 2.40 -7.94
C ASN A 115 1.22 2.07 -7.52
N ALA A 116 2.21 2.45 -8.33
CA ALA A 116 3.60 2.18 -8.03
C ALA A 116 4.45 3.45 -8.04
N PHE A 117 5.16 3.67 -6.93
CA PHE A 117 6.01 4.83 -6.72
C PHE A 117 7.45 4.36 -6.52
N GLY A 118 8.34 4.61 -7.48
CA GLY A 118 9.71 4.15 -7.33
C GLY A 118 10.70 4.60 -8.39
N SER A 119 11.99 4.46 -8.11
CA SER A 119 13.04 4.90 -9.03
C SER A 119 13.05 4.06 -10.30
N SER A 120 12.92 2.73 -10.17
CA SER A 120 12.82 1.79 -11.28
C SER A 120 11.57 0.93 -11.13
N ILE A 121 10.70 0.97 -12.13
CA ILE A 121 9.45 0.20 -12.16
C ILE A 121 9.43 -0.63 -13.44
N ILE A 122 9.34 -1.95 -13.29
CA ILE A 122 9.32 -2.89 -14.41
C ILE A 122 8.04 -3.70 -14.32
N LEU A 123 7.26 -3.66 -15.39
CA LEU A 123 6.17 -4.60 -15.64
C LEU A 123 6.64 -5.55 -16.73
N SER A 124 6.88 -6.82 -16.38
CA SER A 124 7.36 -7.81 -17.33
C SER A 124 6.30 -8.14 -18.39
N ASP A 125 6.68 -8.86 -19.43
CA ASP A 125 5.79 -9.36 -20.49
C ASP A 125 4.58 -10.17 -19.96
N LYS A 126 4.77 -10.93 -18.88
CA LYS A 126 3.73 -11.69 -18.17
C LYS A 126 2.83 -10.84 -17.27
N ALA A 127 3.22 -9.60 -16.99
CA ALA A 127 2.47 -8.75 -16.09
C ALA A 127 1.13 -8.32 -16.70
N ARG A 128 0.07 -8.34 -15.90
CA ARG A 128 -1.24 -7.80 -16.29
C ARG A 128 -1.82 -6.94 -15.19
N VAL A 129 -2.32 -5.76 -15.53
CA VAL A 129 -3.12 -4.89 -14.67
C VAL A 129 -4.51 -4.78 -15.27
N GLY A 130 -5.51 -5.25 -14.54
CA GLY A 130 -6.88 -5.40 -15.03
C GLY A 130 -7.61 -4.07 -15.23
N TRP A 131 -7.31 -3.05 -14.43
CA TRP A 131 -7.85 -1.70 -14.59
C TRP A 131 -6.72 -0.71 -14.87
N ASP A 132 -6.56 0.33 -14.06
CA ASP A 132 -5.67 1.44 -14.34
C ASP A 132 -4.32 1.28 -13.64
N LEU A 133 -3.27 1.78 -14.29
CA LEU A 133 -1.91 1.82 -13.77
C LEU A 133 -1.50 3.27 -13.51
N LEU A 134 -1.23 3.61 -12.24
CA LEU A 134 -0.70 4.89 -11.82
C LEU A 134 0.77 4.75 -11.42
N LEU A 135 1.66 5.46 -12.10
CA LEU A 135 3.10 5.39 -11.85
C LEU A 135 3.68 6.74 -11.47
N ALA A 136 4.62 6.75 -10.53
CA ALA A 136 5.56 7.85 -10.41
C ALA A 136 6.97 7.31 -10.24
N GLY A 137 7.91 7.74 -11.09
CA GLY A 137 9.25 7.19 -11.05
C GLY A 137 10.29 7.87 -11.93
N VAL A 138 11.48 7.30 -11.96
CA VAL A 138 12.57 7.80 -12.81
C VAL A 138 12.64 6.98 -14.08
N GLN A 139 12.90 5.68 -13.97
CA GLN A 139 12.92 4.74 -15.08
C GLN A 139 11.70 3.82 -14.98
N THR A 140 10.93 3.73 -16.06
CA THR A 140 9.80 2.81 -16.12
C THR A 140 9.82 2.05 -17.43
N GLU A 141 9.65 0.74 -17.32
CA GLU A 141 9.56 -0.16 -18.45
C GLU A 141 8.29 -1.00 -18.33
N MET A 142 7.40 -0.86 -19.31
CA MET A 142 6.13 -1.58 -19.38
C MET A 142 6.14 -2.52 -20.58
N ARG A 143 6.44 -3.80 -20.35
CA ARG A 143 6.36 -4.86 -21.36
C ARG A 143 5.04 -5.63 -21.32
N GLY A 144 4.36 -5.62 -20.18
CA GLY A 144 3.09 -6.33 -19.97
C GLY A 144 1.86 -5.54 -20.42
N GLU A 145 0.69 -5.98 -19.97
CA GLU A 145 -0.59 -5.42 -20.38
C GLU A 145 -1.27 -4.63 -19.26
N VAL A 146 -1.84 -3.48 -19.62
CA VAL A 146 -2.76 -2.70 -18.79
C VAL A 146 -4.07 -2.62 -19.56
N ASP A 147 -5.13 -3.25 -19.05
CA ASP A 147 -6.43 -3.25 -19.73
C ASP A 147 -7.14 -1.88 -19.66
N GLY A 148 -6.86 -1.11 -18.62
CA GLY A 148 -7.35 0.26 -18.44
C GLY A 148 -6.40 1.31 -18.98
N SER A 149 -6.33 2.43 -18.26
CA SER A 149 -5.55 3.61 -18.61
C SER A 149 -4.22 3.64 -17.85
N LEU A 150 -3.19 4.17 -18.50
CA LEU A 150 -1.88 4.40 -17.90
C LEU A 150 -1.75 5.89 -17.54
N HIS A 151 -1.58 6.19 -16.25
CA HIS A 151 -1.41 7.53 -15.72
C HIS A 151 -0.10 7.65 -14.97
N GLY A 152 0.50 8.85 -14.94
CA GLY A 152 1.69 9.01 -14.11
C GLY A 152 2.59 10.18 -14.41
N SER A 153 3.66 10.25 -13.63
CA SER A 153 4.77 11.18 -13.84
C SER A 153 6.08 10.42 -13.75
N VAL A 154 6.81 10.36 -14.86
CA VAL A 154 8.04 9.58 -14.99
C VAL A 154 9.12 10.43 -15.64
N LYS A 155 10.39 10.11 -15.42
CA LYS A 155 11.45 10.73 -16.22
C LYS A 155 11.60 10.02 -17.56
N ASN A 156 11.74 8.70 -17.55
CA ASN A 156 11.89 7.88 -18.73
C ASN A 156 10.83 6.77 -18.72
N LEU A 157 10.06 6.64 -19.80
CA LEU A 157 9.07 5.60 -19.98
C LEU A 157 9.28 4.89 -21.31
N LEU A 158 9.47 3.58 -21.23
CA LEU A 158 9.43 2.66 -22.37
C LEU A 158 8.15 1.82 -22.28
N VAL A 159 7.32 1.90 -23.31
CA VAL A 159 6.09 1.11 -23.46
C VAL A 159 6.29 0.11 -24.58
N ALA A 160 6.47 -1.15 -24.21
CA ALA A 160 6.62 -2.28 -25.11
C ALA A 160 5.43 -3.26 -25.08
N GLY A 161 4.50 -3.07 -24.16
CA GLY A 161 3.26 -3.83 -24.07
C GLY A 161 2.02 -3.04 -24.48
N ARG A 162 0.83 -3.51 -24.07
CA ARG A 162 -0.46 -2.95 -24.49
C ARG A 162 -1.10 -2.11 -23.39
N VAL A 163 -1.57 -0.91 -23.75
CA VAL A 163 -2.47 -0.08 -22.96
C VAL A 163 -3.86 -0.11 -23.60
N GLY A 164 -4.85 -0.62 -22.88
CA GLY A 164 -6.20 -0.88 -23.39
C GLY A 164 -7.10 0.35 -23.50
N LYS A 165 -6.76 1.45 -22.81
CA LYS A 165 -7.44 2.74 -22.93
C LYS A 165 -6.43 3.86 -23.18
N ASN A 166 -6.46 4.92 -22.37
CA ASN A 166 -5.69 6.12 -22.60
C ASN A 166 -4.32 6.05 -21.92
N LEU A 167 -3.33 6.71 -22.51
CA LEU A 167 -2.02 6.95 -21.90
C LEU A 167 -1.91 8.44 -21.58
N ALA A 168 -1.80 8.78 -20.29
CA ALA A 168 -1.68 10.15 -19.80
C ALA A 168 -0.45 10.30 -18.91
N ILE A 169 0.69 10.68 -19.48
CA ILE A 169 1.99 10.69 -18.80
C ILE A 169 2.62 12.09 -18.80
N ARG A 170 3.09 12.51 -17.63
CA ARG A 170 4.00 13.66 -17.51
C ARG A 170 5.43 13.16 -17.54
N VAL A 171 6.19 13.59 -18.54
CA VAL A 171 7.59 13.25 -18.77
C VAL A 171 8.42 14.46 -18.41
N ASP A 172 9.17 14.37 -17.31
CA ASP A 172 10.09 15.41 -16.81
C ASP A 172 9.57 16.86 -16.96
N ALA A 173 8.91 17.36 -15.91
CA ALA A 173 8.31 18.69 -15.91
C ALA A 173 9.34 19.85 -15.85
N ASN A 174 10.65 19.57 -15.81
CA ASN A 174 11.66 20.59 -15.58
C ASN A 174 12.35 21.02 -16.89
N LEU A 175 11.85 22.11 -17.49
CA LEU A 175 12.35 22.68 -18.74
C LEU A 175 13.84 23.10 -18.68
N ASP A 176 14.35 23.40 -17.48
CA ASP A 176 15.69 23.95 -17.27
C ASP A 176 16.82 22.91 -17.20
N LYS A 177 16.49 21.61 -17.15
CA LYS A 177 17.50 20.54 -17.06
C LYS A 177 17.94 20.07 -18.46
N LYS A 178 19.26 19.97 -18.66
CA LYS A 178 19.87 19.38 -19.87
C LYS A 178 19.51 17.90 -20.05
N ASP A 179 19.22 17.22 -18.96
CA ASP A 179 18.91 15.80 -18.89
C ASP A 179 17.40 15.59 -18.99
N ARG A 180 16.88 15.66 -20.22
CA ARG A 180 15.45 15.57 -20.49
C ARG A 180 14.96 14.14 -20.40
N GLY A 181 13.78 13.97 -19.81
CA GLY A 181 13.05 12.72 -19.86
C GLY A 181 12.68 12.26 -21.27
N THR A 182 12.50 10.94 -21.43
CA THR A 182 12.11 10.30 -22.69
C THR A 182 10.79 9.53 -22.55
N LEU A 183 9.98 9.56 -23.59
CA LEU A 183 8.85 8.66 -23.78
C LEU A 183 9.05 7.90 -25.08
N GLU A 184 9.05 6.59 -25.00
CA GLU A 184 9.21 5.69 -26.13
C GLU A 184 8.11 4.63 -26.13
N ILE A 185 7.35 4.54 -27.22
CA ILE A 185 6.45 3.42 -27.51
C ILE A 185 7.13 2.58 -28.58
N THR A 186 7.52 1.36 -28.24
CA THR A 186 8.26 0.47 -29.15
C THR A 186 7.33 -0.11 -30.22
N ASP A 187 7.89 -0.86 -31.17
CA ASP A 187 7.18 -1.60 -32.21
C ASP A 187 6.21 -2.66 -31.66
N THR A 188 6.53 -3.25 -30.52
CA THR A 188 5.67 -4.19 -29.79
C THR A 188 4.60 -3.47 -28.96
N GLY A 189 4.83 -2.21 -28.61
CA GLY A 189 3.91 -1.41 -27.80
C GLY A 189 2.67 -0.96 -28.56
N SER A 190 1.52 -0.87 -27.88
CA SER A 190 0.29 -0.32 -28.47
C SER A 190 -0.59 0.39 -27.45
N VAL A 191 -1.30 1.42 -27.90
CA VAL A 191 -2.26 2.18 -27.10
C VAL A 191 -3.58 2.25 -27.86
N ALA A 192 -4.63 1.68 -27.28
CA ALA A 192 -5.95 1.62 -27.92
C ALA A 192 -6.75 2.93 -27.80
N GLY A 193 -6.40 3.81 -26.87
CA GLY A 193 -7.05 5.12 -26.67
C GLY A 193 -6.17 6.31 -27.04
N ASP A 194 -6.48 7.45 -26.43
CA ASP A 194 -5.75 8.71 -26.64
C ASP A 194 -4.41 8.68 -25.88
N VAL A 195 -3.36 9.24 -26.51
CA VAL A 195 -2.04 9.45 -25.92
C VAL A 195 -1.89 10.94 -25.62
N VAL A 196 -1.95 11.29 -24.34
CA VAL A 196 -1.71 12.64 -23.84
C VAL A 196 -0.40 12.64 -23.08
N TYR A 197 0.61 13.34 -23.57
CA TYR A 197 1.86 13.47 -22.85
C TYR A 197 2.27 14.93 -22.66
N THR A 198 2.82 15.23 -21.49
CA THR A 198 3.39 16.54 -21.18
C THR A 198 4.89 16.40 -21.01
N GLY A 199 5.70 17.05 -21.84
CA GLY A 199 7.15 16.95 -21.74
C GLY A 199 7.90 17.89 -22.68
N ALA A 200 9.16 18.18 -22.34
CA ALA A 200 10.01 19.06 -23.14
C ALA A 200 10.52 18.40 -24.45
N SER A 201 10.65 17.07 -24.44
CA SER A 201 11.10 16.27 -25.59
C SER A 201 9.92 15.68 -26.34
N GLU A 202 10.04 15.57 -27.67
CA GLU A 202 9.10 14.77 -28.47
C GLU A 202 9.22 13.28 -28.12
N ALA A 203 8.09 12.60 -28.03
CA ALA A 203 8.03 11.18 -27.78
C ALA A 203 8.41 10.39 -29.04
N LYS A 204 9.19 9.31 -28.88
CA LYS A 204 9.46 8.34 -29.95
C LYS A 204 8.30 7.37 -30.02
N LEU A 205 7.43 7.51 -31.01
CA LEU A 205 6.27 6.64 -31.17
C LEU A 205 6.01 6.32 -32.64
N ILE A 206 5.39 5.17 -32.87
CA ILE A 206 4.90 4.73 -34.18
C ILE A 206 3.41 5.05 -34.22
N LYS A 207 2.99 5.94 -35.12
CA LYS A 207 1.62 6.48 -35.15
C LYS A 207 0.57 5.39 -35.34
N GLU A 208 0.89 4.36 -36.11
CA GLU A 208 0.03 3.21 -36.40
C GLU A 208 -0.31 2.36 -35.17
N LYS A 209 0.43 2.53 -34.06
CA LYS A 209 0.24 1.80 -32.80
C LYS A 209 -0.67 2.53 -31.81
N VAL A 210 -1.09 3.74 -32.15
CA VAL A 210 -2.01 4.54 -31.34
C VAL A 210 -3.32 4.65 -32.11
N SER A 211 -4.39 4.06 -31.56
CA SER A 211 -5.71 4.11 -32.21
C SER A 211 -6.42 5.46 -32.00
N GLY A 212 -6.11 6.16 -30.91
CA GLY A 212 -6.66 7.47 -30.58
C GLY A 212 -5.81 8.66 -31.04
N ARG A 213 -6.09 9.83 -30.46
CA ARG A 213 -5.38 11.07 -30.73
C ARG A 213 -4.09 11.16 -29.92
N ILE A 214 -3.08 11.79 -30.51
CA ILE A 214 -1.82 12.09 -29.84
C ILE A 214 -1.79 13.59 -29.53
N ILE A 215 -1.78 13.94 -28.25
CA ILE A 215 -1.75 15.32 -27.74
C ILE A 215 -0.45 15.52 -26.96
N HIS A 216 0.37 16.45 -27.44
CA HIS A 216 1.61 16.85 -26.78
C HIS A 216 1.43 18.23 -26.14
N ASN A 217 1.61 18.30 -24.83
CA ASN A 217 1.61 19.55 -24.06
C ASN A 217 3.02 19.90 -23.58
N LEU A 218 3.34 21.19 -23.50
CA LEU A 218 4.58 21.65 -22.89
C LEU A 218 4.40 21.79 -21.36
N PRO A 219 5.43 21.51 -20.54
CA PRO A 219 5.36 21.71 -19.09
C PRO A 219 5.14 23.18 -18.73
N GLU A 220 4.17 23.48 -17.85
CA GLU A 220 4.07 24.80 -17.21
C GLU A 220 5.11 24.93 -16.08
N SER A 221 5.84 26.04 -16.03
CA SER A 221 6.93 26.27 -15.06
C SER A 221 6.44 26.63 -13.65
N SER A 222 5.16 26.39 -13.30
CA SER A 222 4.65 26.76 -11.98
C SER A 222 4.91 25.65 -10.96
N THR A 223 6.16 25.58 -10.48
CA THR A 223 6.41 24.92 -9.18
C THR A 223 5.68 25.74 -8.14
N ASN A 224 4.50 25.30 -7.69
CA ASN A 224 3.75 25.98 -6.65
C ASN A 224 4.46 25.77 -5.31
N LYS A 225 5.50 26.58 -5.07
CA LYS A 225 6.39 26.52 -3.90
C LYS A 225 5.60 26.54 -2.59
N MET A 226 4.41 27.15 -2.59
CA MET A 226 3.49 27.19 -1.45
C MET A 226 2.88 25.83 -1.11
N PHE A 227 2.50 25.02 -2.12
CA PHE A 227 1.97 23.68 -1.91
C PHE A 227 3.06 22.72 -1.42
N LEU A 228 4.26 22.80 -2.01
CA LEU A 228 5.43 22.03 -1.57
C LEU A 228 5.79 22.38 -0.11
N ALA A 229 5.83 23.66 0.26
CA ALA A 229 6.10 24.09 1.63
C ALA A 229 5.03 23.59 2.63
N PHE A 230 3.75 23.64 2.26
CA PHE A 230 2.65 23.13 3.08
C PHE A 230 2.76 21.61 3.31
N MET A 231 3.04 20.84 2.25
CA MET A 231 3.21 19.38 2.32
C MET A 231 4.44 18.99 3.15
N TRP A 232 5.58 19.67 2.97
CA TRP A 232 6.79 19.44 3.75
C TRP A 232 6.58 19.71 5.25
N GLY A 233 5.80 20.74 5.60
CA GLY A 233 5.45 21.03 7.01
C GLY A 233 4.62 19.91 7.65
N ARG A 234 3.68 19.31 6.92
CA ARG A 234 2.86 18.19 7.41
C ARG A 234 3.66 16.90 7.57
N ILE A 235 4.51 16.58 6.60
CA ILE A 235 5.40 15.42 6.67
C ILE A 235 6.33 15.54 7.88
N TYR A 236 6.98 16.70 8.04
CA TYR A 236 7.82 16.97 9.20
C TYR A 236 7.05 16.76 10.51
N ALA A 237 5.87 17.36 10.66
CA ALA A 237 5.06 17.22 11.87
C ALA A 237 4.70 15.76 12.21
N ILE A 238 4.37 14.93 11.22
CA ILE A 238 4.06 13.51 11.44
C ILE A 238 5.31 12.74 11.89
N PHE A 239 6.46 12.96 11.24
CA PHE A 239 7.71 12.32 11.62
C PHE A 239 8.22 12.79 13.00
N SER A 240 8.09 14.09 13.31
CA SER A 240 8.39 14.64 14.64
C SER A 240 7.51 14.01 15.71
N ALA A 241 6.19 13.91 15.48
CA ALA A 241 5.26 13.31 16.43
C ALA A 241 5.55 11.82 16.65
N LEU A 242 5.89 11.08 15.59
CA LEU A 242 6.30 9.68 15.69
C LEU A 242 7.59 9.51 16.51
N LEU A 243 8.59 10.36 16.27
CA LEU A 243 9.84 10.37 17.03
C LEU A 243 9.61 10.70 18.50
N VAL A 244 8.83 11.75 18.79
CA VAL A 244 8.46 12.11 20.18
C VAL A 244 7.72 10.96 20.85
N GLY A 245 6.75 10.35 20.16
CA GLY A 245 6.03 9.17 20.63
C GLY A 245 6.97 8.00 20.95
N LEU A 246 7.91 7.68 20.06
CA LEU A 246 8.91 6.63 20.27
C LEU A 246 9.86 6.94 21.43
N VAL A 247 10.31 8.19 21.58
CA VAL A 247 11.17 8.62 22.68
C VAL A 247 10.43 8.50 24.02
N LEU A 248 9.17 8.95 24.09
CA LEU A 248 8.34 8.81 25.29
C LEU A 248 8.10 7.34 25.65
N LEU A 249 7.78 6.50 24.65
CA LEU A 249 7.64 5.06 24.84
C LEU A 249 8.95 4.40 25.30
N SER A 250 10.09 4.86 24.79
CA SER A 250 11.41 4.32 25.15
C SER A 250 11.79 4.67 26.59
N LEU A 251 11.64 5.94 26.99
CA LEU A 251 12.01 6.42 28.32
C LEU A 251 11.14 5.84 29.44
N TRP A 252 9.87 5.53 29.16
CA TRP A 252 8.93 4.98 30.14
C TRP A 252 8.42 3.58 29.84
N ARG A 253 9.15 2.81 29.02
CA ARG A 253 8.80 1.44 28.58
C ARG A 253 8.30 0.55 29.72
N ARG A 254 9.02 0.51 30.85
CA ARG A 254 8.63 -0.33 32.00
C ARG A 254 7.34 0.16 32.66
N LYS A 255 7.18 1.47 32.86
CA LYS A 255 5.97 2.03 33.51
C LYS A 255 4.73 1.80 32.66
N ILE A 256 4.84 1.95 31.34
CA ILE A 256 3.72 1.76 30.40
C ILE A 256 3.26 0.29 30.39
N ILE A 257 4.19 -0.67 30.27
CA ILE A 257 3.85 -2.11 30.31
C ILE A 257 3.18 -2.47 31.64
N THR A 258 3.69 -1.97 32.76
CA THR A 258 3.11 -2.23 34.10
C THR A 258 1.72 -1.61 34.27
N LEU A 259 1.47 -0.45 33.65
CA LEU A 259 0.15 0.21 33.65
C LEU A 259 -0.85 -0.54 32.77
N THR A 260 -0.42 -1.03 31.60
CA THR A 260 -1.27 -1.82 30.70
C THR A 260 -1.69 -3.16 31.31
N ASP A 261 -0.81 -3.84 32.03
CA ASP A 261 -1.13 -5.08 32.77
C ASP A 261 -2.15 -4.85 33.90
N LYS A 262 -2.02 -3.72 34.61
CA LYS A 262 -2.99 -3.32 35.65
C LYS A 262 -4.33 -2.86 35.07
N MET A 263 -4.35 -2.35 33.84
CA MET A 263 -5.59 -1.96 33.15
C MET A 263 -6.43 -3.17 32.72
N GLN A 264 -5.82 -4.28 32.33
CA GLN A 264 -6.57 -5.50 31.95
C GLN A 264 -7.13 -6.28 33.16
N THR A 265 -6.51 -6.17 34.34
CA THR A 265 -6.90 -6.94 35.53
C THR A 265 -7.86 -6.20 36.47
N ARG A 266 -7.93 -4.86 36.43
CA ARG A 266 -8.86 -4.06 37.25
C ARG A 266 -9.41 -2.84 36.50
N ILE A 267 -10.20 -3.09 35.46
CA ILE A 267 -10.85 -2.06 34.63
C ILE A 267 -11.66 -1.07 35.52
N GLY A 268 -12.45 -1.57 36.48
CA GLY A 268 -13.34 -0.72 37.30
C GLY A 268 -12.63 0.23 38.28
N ALA A 269 -11.58 -0.23 38.96
CA ALA A 269 -10.89 0.58 39.97
C ALA A 269 -10.02 1.69 39.34
N ASN A 270 -9.43 1.43 38.17
CA ASN A 270 -8.55 2.40 37.50
C ASN A 270 -9.33 3.48 36.73
N ILE A 271 -10.50 3.15 36.17
CA ILE A 271 -11.41 4.15 35.60
C ILE A 271 -11.93 5.10 36.69
N GLY A 272 -12.26 4.58 37.87
CA GLY A 272 -12.69 5.39 39.01
C GLY A 272 -11.62 6.39 39.48
N PHE A 273 -10.36 5.95 39.58
CA PHE A 273 -9.25 6.83 39.96
C PHE A 273 -8.93 7.87 38.87
N GLY A 274 -9.01 7.49 37.59
CA GLY A 274 -8.84 8.42 36.46
C GLY A 274 -9.94 9.48 36.40
N ALA A 275 -11.20 9.10 36.58
CA ALA A 275 -12.31 10.03 36.67
C ALA A 275 -12.16 10.97 37.88
N MET A 276 -11.78 10.43 39.04
CA MET A 276 -11.53 11.23 40.24
C MET A 276 -10.42 12.27 40.01
N MET A 277 -9.31 11.90 39.37
CA MET A 277 -8.23 12.82 39.01
C MET A 277 -8.64 13.86 37.96
N MET A 278 -9.59 13.56 37.09
CA MET A 278 -10.05 14.51 36.06
C MET A 278 -11.04 15.54 36.63
N PHE A 279 -11.88 15.15 37.58
CA PHE A 279 -12.92 16.01 38.15
C PHE A 279 -12.56 16.65 39.50
N ALA A 280 -11.67 16.06 40.30
CA ALA A 280 -11.28 16.62 41.59
C ALA A 280 -10.56 17.98 41.49
N PRO A 281 -9.61 18.21 40.56
CA PRO A 281 -8.95 19.50 40.42
C PRO A 281 -9.88 20.68 40.10
N PRO A 282 -10.82 20.60 39.13
CA PRO A 282 -11.74 21.71 38.88
C PRO A 282 -12.74 21.94 40.03
N ILE A 283 -13.15 20.90 40.75
CA ILE A 283 -14.04 21.04 41.93
C ILE A 283 -13.30 21.69 43.10
N ALA A 284 -12.04 21.31 43.36
CA ALA A 284 -11.22 21.92 44.40
C ALA A 284 -10.81 23.36 44.08
N ALA A 285 -10.83 23.77 42.82
CA ALA A 285 -10.59 25.15 42.41
C ALA A 285 -11.83 26.07 42.54
N LEU A 286 -13.01 25.49 42.76
CA LEU A 286 -14.29 26.21 42.91
C LEU A 286 -14.73 26.38 44.38
N ILE A 287 -14.00 25.78 45.32
CA ILE A 287 -14.19 25.91 46.79
C ILE A 287 -13.06 26.79 47.33
#